data_AF-A0A7W0GFQ6-F1
#
_entry.id   AF-A0A7W0GFQ6-F1
#
_cell.length_a   1.000
_cell.length_b   1.000
_cell.length_c   1.000
_cell.angle_alpha   90.00
_cell.angle_beta   90.00
_cell.angle_gamma   90.00
#
_symmetry.space_group_name_H-M   'P 1'
#
loop_
_entity.id
_entity.type
_entity.pdbx_description
1 polymer ?
#
loop_
_entity_poly.entity_id
_entity_poly.type
_entity_poly.pdbx_seq_one_letter_code
_entity_poly.pdbx_strand_id
1 'polypeptide(L)'
;AGVPVTVASHGVGSAGAAVCFEELLRAGVRRIVRAGTAGGLQPDIGDGDLVVATGAVRDEGTSVRLVPAEYPALADPGLFASLTTAAGDAHRGIVLTSDLFYPMPILGSPLQQWSDAGCVAVEMELSVLLVLAGLRGVAAGGVFAIDGNPLASADMKEYSPHRDLVRDASDAAVRAGLDALVA
;
A
#
# COMPACT_ATOMS: atom_id res chain seq x y z
N ALA A 1 29.27 9.88 -1.38
CA ALA A 1 28.84 9.01 -2.48
C ALA A 1 27.39 8.62 -2.22
N GLY A 2 26.54 8.50 -3.25
CA GLY A 2 25.13 8.11 -3.08
C GLY A 2 24.95 6.60 -2.85
N VAL A 3 23.72 6.20 -2.52
CA VAL A 3 23.32 4.79 -2.39
C VAL A 3 22.60 4.36 -3.68
N PRO A 4 23.07 3.33 -4.40
CA PRO A 4 22.38 2.83 -5.58
C PRO A 4 21.07 2.15 -5.19
N VAL A 5 19.98 2.49 -5.87
CA VAL A 5 18.64 1.93 -5.65
C VAL A 5 18.05 1.43 -6.98
N THR A 6 17.20 0.41 -6.90
CA THR A 6 16.41 -0.09 -8.03
C THR A 6 14.98 0.42 -7.90
N VAL A 7 14.41 0.90 -9.01
CA VAL A 7 13.00 1.27 -9.10
C VAL A 7 12.35 0.34 -10.12
N ALA A 8 11.26 -0.31 -9.73
CA ALA A 8 10.53 -1.25 -10.57
C ALA A 8 9.01 -1.03 -10.43
N SER A 9 8.30 -1.06 -11.56
CA SER A 9 6.84 -1.12 -11.55
C SER A 9 6.38 -2.57 -11.46
N HIS A 10 5.38 -2.83 -10.62
CA HIS A 10 4.86 -4.18 -10.37
C HIS A 10 3.48 -4.42 -11.00
N GLY A 11 2.89 -3.39 -11.64
CA GLY A 11 1.54 -3.46 -12.23
C GLY A 11 0.42 -3.39 -11.18
N VAL A 12 -0.82 -3.54 -11.64
CA VAL A 12 -2.02 -3.52 -10.79
C VAL A 12 -2.42 -4.95 -10.43
N GLY A 13 -2.82 -5.15 -9.17
CA GLY A 13 -3.31 -6.39 -8.59
C GLY A 13 -2.22 -7.22 -7.92
N SER A 14 -2.61 -7.90 -6.84
CA SER A 14 -1.69 -8.66 -5.99
C SER A 14 -0.98 -9.79 -6.75
N ALA A 15 -1.66 -10.48 -7.65
CA ALA A 15 -1.11 -11.63 -8.38
C ALA A 15 0.04 -11.23 -9.30
N GLY A 16 -0.11 -10.14 -10.05
CA GLY A 16 0.95 -9.60 -10.91
C GLY A 16 2.10 -9.05 -10.09
N ALA A 17 1.79 -8.28 -9.04
CA ALA A 17 2.79 -7.69 -8.18
C ALA A 17 3.64 -8.75 -7.44
N ALA A 18 3.02 -9.86 -7.04
CA ALA A 18 3.71 -10.98 -6.40
C ALA A 18 4.81 -11.58 -7.29
N VAL A 19 4.62 -11.64 -8.61
CA VAL A 19 5.66 -12.09 -9.55
C VAL A 19 6.86 -11.14 -9.49
N CYS A 20 6.62 -9.84 -9.61
CA CYS A 20 7.68 -8.82 -9.54
C CYS A 20 8.43 -8.88 -8.20
N PHE A 21 7.71 -8.92 -7.08
CA PHE A 21 8.33 -8.97 -5.76
C PHE A 21 9.15 -10.25 -5.57
N GLU A 22 8.63 -11.41 -5.94
CA GLU A 22 9.35 -12.68 -5.84
C GLU A 22 10.64 -12.68 -6.71
N GLU A 23 10.60 -12.09 -7.91
CA GLU A 23 11.79 -11.94 -8.77
C GLU A 23 12.85 -11.03 -8.12
N LEU A 24 12.44 -9.88 -7.57
CA LEU A 24 13.35 -8.98 -6.84
C LEU A 24 14.00 -9.67 -5.63
N LEU A 25 13.20 -10.41 -4.86
CA LEU A 25 13.68 -11.17 -3.70
C LEU A 25 14.68 -12.26 -4.11
N ARG A 26 14.42 -12.96 -5.21
CA ARG A 26 15.35 -13.96 -5.79
C ARG A 26 16.62 -13.32 -6.33
N ALA A 27 16.55 -12.11 -6.85
CA ALA A 27 17.71 -11.32 -7.27
C ALA A 27 18.54 -10.77 -6.09
N GLY A 28 18.10 -11.00 -4.85
CA GLY A 28 18.85 -10.66 -3.64
C GLY A 28 18.43 -9.34 -2.99
N VAL A 29 17.32 -8.72 -3.41
CA VAL A 29 16.79 -7.54 -2.73
C VAL A 29 16.35 -7.90 -1.31
N ARG A 30 16.75 -7.08 -0.33
CA ARG A 30 16.49 -7.32 1.11
C ARG A 30 15.65 -6.24 1.79
N ARG A 31 15.41 -5.12 1.11
CA ARG A 31 14.58 -4.00 1.57
C ARG A 31 13.72 -3.53 0.41
N ILE A 32 12.41 -3.50 0.58
CA ILE A 32 11.46 -3.06 -0.46
C ILE A 32 10.47 -2.06 0.15
N VAL A 33 10.36 -0.87 -0.45
CA VAL A 33 9.26 0.05 -0.16
C VAL A 33 8.31 0.05 -1.34
N ARG A 34 7.02 -0.13 -1.08
CA ARG A 34 5.96 0.16 -2.03
C ARG A 34 5.53 1.62 -1.85
N ALA A 35 5.84 2.45 -2.84
CA ALA A 35 5.24 3.78 -2.98
C ALA A 35 4.14 3.70 -4.03
N GLY A 36 2.91 4.11 -3.68
CA GLY A 36 1.77 4.02 -4.58
C GLY A 36 0.69 5.04 -4.25
N THR A 37 -0.50 4.83 -4.81
CA THR A 37 -1.71 5.58 -4.43
C THR A 37 -2.69 4.68 -3.70
N ALA A 38 -3.63 5.28 -2.98
CA ALA A 38 -4.68 4.58 -2.25
C ALA A 38 -5.93 5.45 -2.10
N GLY A 39 -7.08 4.82 -1.86
CA GLY A 39 -8.30 5.52 -1.47
C GLY A 39 -8.40 5.68 0.04
N GLY A 40 -8.71 6.87 0.55
CA GLY A 40 -8.93 7.14 1.97
C GLY A 40 -10.21 6.48 2.49
N LEU A 41 -10.15 5.84 3.66
CA LEU A 41 -11.29 5.16 4.28
C LEU A 41 -11.78 5.81 5.58
N GLN A 42 -11.16 6.90 6.02
CA GLN A 42 -11.56 7.62 7.23
C GLN A 42 -11.96 9.07 6.91
N PRO A 43 -12.89 9.68 7.68
CA PRO A 43 -13.38 11.04 7.41
C PRO A 43 -12.31 12.15 7.45
N ASP A 44 -11.22 11.93 8.17
CA ASP A 44 -10.10 12.88 8.33
C ASP A 44 -8.95 12.66 7.34
N ILE A 45 -9.09 11.70 6.43
CA ILE A 45 -8.11 11.40 5.38
C ILE A 45 -8.62 11.93 4.04
N GLY A 46 -7.99 13.00 3.57
CA GLY A 46 -8.34 13.68 2.33
C GLY A 46 -7.40 13.37 1.17
N ASP A 47 -7.82 13.75 -0.02
CA ASP A 47 -6.98 13.66 -1.23
C ASP A 47 -5.69 14.48 -1.03
N GLY A 48 -4.57 13.95 -1.48
CA GLY A 48 -3.26 14.56 -1.31
C GLY A 48 -2.59 14.26 0.03
N ASP A 49 -3.30 13.68 1.00
CA ASP A 49 -2.69 13.21 2.23
C ASP A 49 -1.77 12.00 1.95
N LEU A 50 -0.83 11.77 2.87
CA LEU A 50 0.00 10.56 2.88
C LEU A 50 -0.47 9.58 3.96
N VAL A 51 -0.41 8.29 3.63
CA VAL A 51 -0.59 7.18 4.58
C VAL A 51 0.66 6.31 4.60
N VAL A 52 1.21 6.07 5.78
CA VAL A 52 2.25 5.06 6.03
C VAL A 52 1.61 3.84 6.67
N ALA A 53 1.71 2.69 6.01
CA ALA A 53 1.06 1.47 6.47
C ALA A 53 1.84 0.77 7.59
N THR A 54 1.18 0.50 8.72
CA THR A 54 1.71 -0.39 9.77
C THR A 54 1.59 -1.87 9.37
N GLY A 55 0.65 -2.18 8.49
CA GLY A 55 0.34 -3.51 7.98
C GLY A 55 -0.84 -3.43 7.01
N ALA A 56 -1.27 -4.59 6.50
CA ALA A 56 -2.38 -4.66 5.55
C ALA A 56 -3.36 -5.80 5.87
N VAL A 57 -4.64 -5.54 5.65
CA VAL A 57 -5.65 -6.60 5.51
C VAL A 57 -5.42 -7.34 4.19
N ARG A 58 -5.52 -8.67 4.25
CA ARG A 58 -5.26 -9.60 3.14
C ARG A 58 -6.56 -9.95 2.40
N ASP A 59 -7.30 -8.95 1.92
CA ASP A 59 -8.55 -9.14 1.14
C ASP A 59 -8.24 -9.38 -0.35
N GLU A 60 -7.27 -10.24 -0.60
CA GLU A 60 -6.78 -10.59 -1.94
C GLU A 60 -6.50 -12.09 -2.05
N GLY A 61 -6.51 -12.61 -3.27
CA GLY A 61 -6.50 -14.05 -3.52
C GLY A 61 -5.11 -14.71 -3.57
N THR A 62 -4.03 -13.95 -3.54
CA THR A 62 -2.66 -14.46 -3.76
C THR A 62 -2.05 -14.96 -2.46
N SER A 63 -2.02 -14.15 -1.39
CA SER A 63 -1.30 -14.52 -0.16
C SER A 63 -1.89 -15.74 0.54
N VAL A 64 -3.21 -15.97 0.46
CA VAL A 64 -3.87 -17.16 1.04
C VAL A 64 -3.43 -18.47 0.38
N ARG A 65 -2.85 -18.41 -0.82
CA ARG A 65 -2.22 -19.55 -1.49
C ARG A 65 -0.77 -19.77 -1.07
N LEU A 66 -0.16 -18.79 -0.41
CA LEU A 66 1.23 -18.83 0.06
C LEU A 66 1.32 -19.28 1.52
N VAL A 67 0.39 -18.83 2.37
CA VAL A 67 0.41 -19.04 3.83
C VAL A 67 -1.02 -18.98 4.39
N PRO A 68 -1.34 -19.68 5.50
CA PRO A 68 -2.65 -19.59 6.16
C PRO A 68 -3.12 -18.14 6.36
N ALA A 69 -4.43 -17.91 6.26
CA ALA A 69 -5.03 -16.56 6.30
C ALA A 69 -4.75 -15.81 7.61
N GLU A 70 -4.52 -16.55 8.70
CA GLU A 70 -4.20 -16.03 10.03
C GLU A 70 -2.79 -15.41 10.12
N TYR A 71 -1.91 -15.72 9.17
CA TYR A 71 -0.58 -15.11 9.12
C TYR A 71 -0.69 -13.60 8.84
N PRO A 72 -0.12 -12.72 9.67
CA PRO A 72 -0.35 -11.30 9.53
C PRO A 72 0.54 -10.68 8.44
N ALA A 73 0.01 -9.71 7.69
CA ALA A 73 0.79 -8.90 6.75
C ALA A 73 1.23 -7.61 7.45
N LEU A 74 2.45 -7.60 8.00
CA LEU A 74 2.98 -6.49 8.80
C LEU A 74 4.17 -5.83 8.11
N ALA A 75 4.28 -4.51 8.24
CA ALA A 75 5.47 -3.79 7.82
C ALA A 75 6.65 -4.13 8.74
N ASP A 76 7.87 -4.09 8.20
CA ASP A 76 9.09 -4.15 9.01
C ASP A 76 9.12 -2.94 9.98
N PRO A 77 9.31 -3.14 11.29
CA PRO A 77 9.26 -2.05 12.26
C PRO A 77 10.29 -0.94 12.01
N GLY A 78 11.48 -1.31 11.55
CA GLY A 78 12.54 -0.34 11.25
C GLY A 78 12.19 0.50 10.03
N LEU A 79 11.77 -0.14 8.95
CA LEU A 79 11.37 0.55 7.73
C LEU A 79 10.11 1.39 7.92
N PHE A 80 9.15 0.93 8.73
CA PHE A 80 7.98 1.71 9.13
C PHE A 80 8.38 2.99 9.89
N ALA A 81 9.33 2.91 10.83
CA ALA A 81 9.83 4.07 11.56
C ALA A 81 10.57 5.06 10.64
N SER A 82 11.38 4.56 9.71
CA SER A 82 12.05 5.39 8.71
C SER A 82 11.05 6.09 7.78
N LEU A 83 10.05 5.37 7.27
CA LEU A 83 8.98 5.94 6.44
C LEU A 83 8.18 6.99 7.20
N THR A 84 7.84 6.71 8.46
CA THR A 84 7.13 7.65 9.33
C THR A 84 7.91 8.95 9.51
N THR A 85 9.23 8.86 9.68
CA THR A 85 10.11 10.03 9.81
C THR A 85 10.19 10.79 8.49
N ALA A 86 10.37 10.08 7.37
CA ALA A 86 10.54 10.68 6.05
C ALA A 86 9.25 11.32 5.50
N ALA A 87 8.08 10.75 5.82
CA ALA A 87 6.79 11.23 5.34
C ALA A 87 6.23 12.42 6.17
N GLY A 88 6.79 12.73 7.33
CA GLY A 88 6.36 13.86 8.17
C GLY A 88 4.95 13.70 8.73
N ASP A 89 4.09 14.71 8.45
CA ASP A 89 2.66 14.69 8.80
C ASP A 89 1.88 13.77 7.85
N ALA A 90 2.10 12.47 8.02
CA ALA A 90 1.36 11.41 7.36
C ALA A 90 0.47 10.66 8.36
N HIS A 91 -0.70 10.24 7.89
CA HIS A 91 -1.56 9.29 8.59
C HIS A 91 -0.89 7.92 8.68
N ARG A 92 -1.26 7.14 9.69
CA ARG A 92 -0.64 5.83 9.97
C ARG A 92 -1.71 4.83 10.37
N GLY A 93 -1.63 3.63 9.82
CA GLY A 93 -2.58 2.59 10.20
C GLY A 93 -2.53 1.36 9.30
N ILE A 94 -3.51 0.48 9.52
CA ILE A 94 -3.70 -0.70 8.69
C ILE A 94 -4.39 -0.27 7.40
N VAL A 95 -3.84 -0.66 6.25
CA VAL A 95 -4.50 -0.47 4.96
C VAL A 95 -5.23 -1.74 4.54
N LEU A 96 -6.24 -1.62 3.68
CA LEU A 96 -6.89 -2.73 3.03
C LEU A 96 -6.19 -3.01 1.70
N THR A 97 -5.69 -4.23 1.48
CA THR A 97 -5.33 -4.68 0.13
C THR A 97 -6.50 -5.46 -0.45
N SER A 98 -7.17 -4.93 -1.47
CA SER A 98 -8.33 -5.54 -2.11
C SER A 98 -8.09 -5.85 -3.58
N ASP A 99 -8.51 -7.02 -4.06
CA ASP A 99 -8.52 -7.34 -5.50
C ASP A 99 -9.66 -6.62 -6.28
N LEU A 100 -10.59 -5.98 -5.57
CA LEU A 100 -11.83 -5.43 -6.13
C LEU A 100 -11.82 -3.90 -6.16
N PHE A 101 -11.36 -3.33 -7.28
CA PHE A 101 -11.43 -1.87 -7.50
C PHE A 101 -12.85 -1.39 -7.81
N TYR A 102 -13.61 -2.13 -8.62
CA TYR A 102 -14.99 -1.80 -9.00
C TYR A 102 -15.98 -2.80 -8.39
N PRO A 103 -16.66 -2.46 -7.28
CA PRO A 103 -17.62 -3.37 -6.67
C PRO A 103 -18.87 -3.56 -7.55
N MET A 104 -19.43 -4.78 -7.52
CA MET A 104 -20.64 -5.13 -8.28
C MET A 104 -21.84 -5.31 -7.34
N PRO A 105 -23.07 -4.94 -7.74
CA PRO A 105 -24.26 -5.05 -6.89
C PRO A 105 -24.58 -6.45 -6.35
N ILE A 106 -24.06 -7.51 -6.98
CA ILE A 106 -24.33 -8.91 -6.60
C ILE A 106 -23.78 -9.23 -5.20
N LEU A 107 -22.56 -8.78 -4.89
CA LEU A 107 -21.90 -8.99 -3.60
C LEU A 107 -21.72 -7.67 -2.82
N GLY A 108 -21.91 -6.53 -3.47
CA GLY A 108 -21.71 -5.22 -2.87
C GLY A 108 -20.22 -4.87 -2.70
N SER A 109 -19.96 -3.93 -1.80
CA SER A 109 -18.62 -3.46 -1.45
C SER A 109 -18.36 -3.73 0.04
N PRO A 110 -17.25 -4.38 0.41
CA PRO A 110 -16.89 -4.58 1.82
C PRO A 110 -16.25 -3.35 2.46
N LEU A 111 -16.05 -2.26 1.71
CA LEU A 111 -15.24 -1.11 2.15
C LEU A 111 -15.76 -0.45 3.44
N GLN A 112 -17.08 -0.35 3.63
CA GLN A 112 -17.63 0.24 4.86
C GLN A 112 -17.28 -0.62 6.08
N GLN A 113 -17.33 -1.95 5.95
CA GLN A 113 -16.99 -2.85 7.05
C GLN A 113 -15.51 -2.71 7.46
N TRP A 114 -14.63 -2.55 6.47
CA TRP A 114 -13.20 -2.32 6.73
C TRP A 114 -12.90 -0.93 7.28
N SER A 115 -13.64 0.09 6.84
CA SER A 115 -13.58 1.44 7.44
C SER A 115 -14.01 1.41 8.91
N ASP A 116 -15.13 0.75 9.22
CA ASP A 116 -15.63 0.57 10.59
C ASP A 116 -14.65 -0.25 11.47
N ALA A 117 -13.90 -1.17 10.86
CA ALA A 117 -12.83 -1.93 11.50
C ALA A 117 -11.53 -1.14 11.72
N GLY A 118 -11.47 0.12 11.24
CA GLY A 118 -10.33 1.02 11.45
C GLY A 118 -9.26 0.98 10.35
N CYS A 119 -9.53 0.38 9.18
CA CYS A 119 -8.63 0.52 8.05
C CYS A 119 -8.59 1.98 7.59
N VAL A 120 -7.39 2.52 7.39
CA VAL A 120 -7.20 3.95 7.08
C VAL A 120 -7.27 4.26 5.59
N ALA A 121 -6.88 3.30 4.75
CA ALA A 121 -6.91 3.44 3.30
C ALA A 121 -7.10 2.07 2.62
N VAL A 122 -7.43 2.08 1.33
CA VAL A 122 -7.52 0.89 0.48
C VAL A 122 -6.62 1.01 -0.75
N GLU A 123 -5.88 -0.05 -1.02
CA GLU A 123 -5.00 -0.23 -2.18
C GLU A 123 -5.07 -1.70 -2.64
N MET A 124 -4.16 -2.14 -3.52
CA MET A 124 -4.32 -3.42 -4.24
C MET A 124 -3.11 -4.36 -4.21
N GLU A 125 -1.96 -4.01 -3.61
CA GLU A 125 -0.75 -4.84 -3.68
C GLU A 125 0.09 -4.99 -2.38
N LEU A 126 -0.14 -4.21 -1.33
CA LEU A 126 0.77 -4.19 -0.18
C LEU A 126 0.80 -5.51 0.60
N SER A 127 -0.36 -6.11 0.86
CA SER A 127 -0.44 -7.29 1.71
C SER A 127 0.42 -8.46 1.20
N VAL A 128 0.45 -8.68 -0.12
CA VAL A 128 1.26 -9.76 -0.72
C VAL A 128 2.76 -9.46 -0.63
N LEU A 129 3.17 -8.19 -0.76
CA LEU A 129 4.55 -7.79 -0.50
C LEU A 129 4.98 -8.10 0.94
N LEU A 130 4.16 -7.70 1.92
CA LEU A 130 4.46 -7.88 3.33
C LEU A 130 4.48 -9.37 3.72
N VAL A 131 3.58 -10.18 3.18
CA VAL A 131 3.58 -11.64 3.39
C VAL A 131 4.84 -12.27 2.81
N LEU A 132 5.21 -11.96 1.56
CA LEU A 132 6.43 -12.48 0.95
C LEU A 132 7.67 -12.05 1.74
N ALA A 133 7.72 -10.81 2.19
CA ALA A 133 8.83 -10.28 2.99
C ALA A 133 8.97 -11.02 4.33
N GLY A 134 7.87 -11.22 5.05
CA GLY A 134 7.82 -11.97 6.30
C GLY A 134 8.28 -13.42 6.14
N LEU A 135 7.83 -14.11 5.08
CA LEU A 135 8.23 -15.49 4.76
C LEU A 135 9.71 -15.61 4.37
N ARG A 136 10.32 -14.54 3.87
CA ARG A 136 11.72 -14.50 3.39
C ARG A 136 12.70 -13.91 4.40
N GLY A 137 12.19 -13.39 5.53
CA GLY A 137 13.00 -12.68 6.53
C GLY A 137 13.68 -11.44 5.96
N VAL A 138 12.95 -10.66 5.16
CA VAL A 138 13.43 -9.38 4.61
C VAL A 138 12.51 -8.25 5.03
N ALA A 139 12.97 -7.00 4.92
CA ALA A 139 12.20 -5.84 5.34
C ALA A 139 11.35 -5.28 4.19
N ALA A 140 10.08 -5.01 4.47
CA ALA A 140 9.20 -4.32 3.55
C ALA A 140 8.24 -3.35 4.24
N GLY A 141 7.82 -2.31 3.53
CA GLY A 141 6.91 -1.28 4.02
C GLY A 141 6.19 -0.57 2.88
N GLY A 142 5.20 0.27 3.22
CA GLY A 142 4.37 0.97 2.24
C GLY A 142 4.05 2.41 2.63
N VAL A 143 4.07 3.30 1.64
CA VAL A 143 3.61 4.70 1.74
C VAL A 143 2.74 5.03 0.54
N PHE A 144 1.62 5.70 0.79
CA PHE A 144 0.57 5.91 -0.21
C PHE A 144 0.12 7.36 -0.25
N ALA A 145 0.00 7.90 -1.46
CA ALA A 145 -0.68 9.17 -1.71
C ALA A 145 -2.18 8.93 -1.89
N ILE A 146 -3.01 9.67 -1.16
CA ILE A 146 -4.46 9.50 -1.24
C ILE A 146 -5.01 10.17 -2.50
N ASP A 147 -5.70 9.40 -3.34
CA ASP A 147 -6.19 9.84 -4.65
C ASP A 147 -7.71 10.02 -4.74
N GLY A 148 -8.43 9.67 -3.67
CA GLY A 148 -9.89 9.74 -3.57
C GLY A 148 -10.42 9.09 -2.29
N ASN A 149 -11.74 9.14 -2.11
CA ASN A 149 -12.45 8.38 -1.09
C ASN A 149 -13.54 7.50 -1.76
N PRO A 150 -13.36 6.16 -1.83
CA PRO A 150 -14.31 5.27 -2.50
C PRO A 150 -15.63 5.08 -1.73
N LEU A 151 -15.72 5.49 -0.46
CA LEU A 151 -16.98 5.50 0.29
C LEU A 151 -17.84 6.72 -0.06
N ALA A 152 -17.21 7.84 -0.43
CA ALA A 152 -17.91 9.06 -0.83
C ALA A 152 -18.44 8.99 -2.28
N SER A 153 -17.77 8.24 -3.15
CA SER A 153 -18.12 8.10 -4.57
C SER A 153 -18.06 6.64 -5.02
N ALA A 154 -19.03 5.83 -4.57
CA ALA A 154 -19.05 4.39 -4.83
C ALA A 154 -19.19 4.02 -6.32
N ASP A 155 -19.70 4.92 -7.17
CA ASP A 155 -19.81 4.69 -8.62
C ASP A 155 -18.60 5.21 -9.41
N MET A 156 -17.59 5.76 -8.72
CA MET A 156 -16.30 6.22 -9.24
C MET A 156 -16.40 7.24 -10.39
N LYS A 157 -17.58 7.85 -10.63
CA LYS A 157 -17.78 8.77 -11.75
C LYS A 157 -17.00 10.07 -11.62
N GLU A 158 -16.71 10.47 -10.39
CA GLU A 158 -15.99 11.70 -10.06
C GLU A 158 -14.51 11.44 -9.71
N TYR A 159 -14.06 10.19 -9.78
CA TYR A 159 -12.68 9.83 -9.51
C TYR A 159 -11.74 10.39 -10.58
N SER A 160 -10.79 11.23 -10.15
CA SER A 160 -9.80 11.87 -11.03
C SER A 160 -8.41 11.83 -10.39
N PRO A 161 -7.58 10.81 -10.72
CA PRO A 161 -6.25 10.67 -10.13
C PRO A 161 -5.20 11.62 -10.75
N HIS A 162 -5.53 12.32 -11.84
CA HIS A 162 -4.58 13.17 -12.58
C HIS A 162 -4.55 14.62 -12.11
N ARG A 163 -5.07 14.90 -10.91
CA ARG A 163 -5.06 16.23 -10.28
C ARG A 163 -3.66 16.56 -9.76
N ASP A 164 -3.29 17.83 -9.79
CA ASP A 164 -1.96 18.29 -9.35
C ASP A 164 -1.67 17.92 -7.89
N LEU A 165 -2.67 18.05 -7.02
CA LEU A 165 -2.60 17.62 -5.61
C LEU A 165 -2.17 16.14 -5.46
N VAL A 166 -2.73 15.24 -6.28
CA VAL A 166 -2.42 13.80 -6.24
C VAL A 166 -1.02 13.53 -6.79
N ARG A 167 -0.61 14.29 -7.82
CA ARG A 167 0.76 14.22 -8.35
C ARG A 167 1.79 14.65 -7.32
N ASP A 168 1.56 15.78 -6.65
CA ASP A 168 2.46 16.31 -5.63
C ASP A 168 2.58 15.34 -4.44
N ALA A 169 1.47 14.75 -4.01
CA ALA A 169 1.46 13.72 -2.99
C ALA A 169 2.17 12.44 -3.43
N SER A 170 2.01 12.01 -4.69
CA SER A 170 2.73 10.86 -5.24
C SER A 170 4.24 11.09 -5.26
N ASP A 171 4.68 12.29 -5.66
CA ASP A 171 6.08 12.68 -5.62
C ASP A 171 6.62 12.70 -4.18
N ALA A 172 5.82 13.18 -3.21
CA ALA A 172 6.15 13.15 -1.79
C ALA A 172 6.27 11.71 -1.26
N ALA A 173 5.34 10.81 -1.62
CA ALA A 173 5.39 9.39 -1.25
C ALA A 173 6.64 8.69 -1.81
N VAL A 174 7.00 8.97 -3.07
CA VAL A 174 8.23 8.44 -3.69
C VAL A 174 9.46 8.95 -2.97
N ARG A 175 9.53 10.25 -2.65
CA ARG A 175 10.66 10.83 -1.89
C ARG A 175 10.78 10.20 -0.51
N ALA A 176 9.68 10.10 0.23
CA ALA A 176 9.67 9.46 1.55
C ALA A 176 10.13 8.00 1.48
N GLY A 177 9.72 7.26 0.45
CA GLY A 177 10.16 5.89 0.21
C GLY A 177 11.65 5.77 -0.09
N LEU A 178 12.20 6.68 -0.90
CA LEU A 178 13.63 6.72 -1.20
C LEU A 178 14.45 7.09 0.04
N ASP A 179 14.06 8.12 0.79
CA ASP A 179 14.73 8.55 2.02
C ASP A 179 14.73 7.45 3.08
N ALA A 180 13.60 6.74 3.23
CA ALA A 180 13.50 5.63 4.17
C ALA A 180 14.36 4.40 3.79
N LEU A 181 14.60 4.16 2.50
CA LEU A 181 15.44 3.05 2.02
C LEU A 181 16.93 3.29 2.26
N VAL A 182 17.36 4.56 2.24
CA VAL A 182 18.78 4.94 2.32
C VAL A 182 19.21 5.44 3.69
N ALA A 183 18.26 5.62 4.62
CA ALA A 183 18.52 5.81 6.05
C ALA A 183 19.19 4.57 6.68
#